data_AF-A0A544XE66-F1
#
_entry.id   AF-A0A544XE66-F1
#
_cell.length_a   1.000
_cell.length_b   1.000
_cell.length_c   1.000
_cell.angle_alpha   90.00
_cell.angle_beta   90.00
_cell.angle_gamma   90.00
#
_symmetry.space_group_name_H-M   'P 1'
#
loop_
_entity.id
_entity.type
_entity.pdbx_description
1 polymer ?
#
loop_
_entity_poly.entity_id
_entity_poly.type
_entity_poly.pdbx_seq_one_letter_code
_entity_poly.pdbx_strand_id
1 'polypeptide(L)' 'MMRLAHILDGLRCSGCGALDVLWLDPVRGIVECHECGEKASVMVDGLGPADLLDPVGSWDGDR' A
#
# COMPACT_ATOMS: atom_id res chain seq x y z
N MET A 1 -14.34 -7.57 13.86
CA MET A 1 -13.68 -7.33 12.56
C MET A 1 -12.82 -6.09 12.69
N MET A 2 -11.53 -6.24 12.95
CA MET A 2 -10.61 -5.12 13.12
C MET A 2 -10.18 -4.66 11.73
N ARG A 3 -10.73 -3.55 11.22
CA ARG A 3 -10.16 -2.90 10.03
C ARG A 3 -8.87 -2.25 10.49
N LEU A 4 -7.73 -2.87 10.17
CA LEU A 4 -6.41 -2.28 10.37
C LEU A 4 -6.32 -1.08 9.45
N ALA A 5 -6.71 0.09 9.93
CA ALA A 5 -6.59 1.34 9.18
C ALA A 5 -5.57 2.22 9.89
N HIS A 6 -4.54 2.63 9.18
CA HIS A 6 -3.48 3.49 9.70
C HIS A 6 -3.75 4.93 9.29
N ILE A 7 -3.77 5.86 10.24
CA ILE A 7 -3.85 7.29 9.94
C ILE A 7 -2.50 7.73 9.37
N LEU A 8 -2.54 8.54 8.32
CA LEU A 8 -1.35 9.13 7.71
C LEU A 8 -1.20 10.58 8.17
N ASP A 9 -0.40 10.77 9.22
CA ASP A 9 -0.09 12.07 9.78
C ASP A 9 0.81 12.90 8.82
N GLY A 10 0.64 14.22 8.86
CA GLY A 10 1.38 15.19 8.06
C GLY A 10 0.91 15.32 6.60
N LEU A 11 -0.13 14.60 6.19
CA LEU A 11 -0.64 14.61 4.82
C LEU A 11 -1.97 15.35 4.70
N ARG A 12 -2.16 16.02 3.56
CA ARG A 12 -3.42 16.68 3.21
C ARG A 12 -4.16 15.92 2.12
N CYS A 13 -5.48 15.86 2.22
CA CYS A 13 -6.31 15.39 1.12
C CYS A 13 -6.18 16.34 -0.08
N SER A 14 -5.90 15.81 -1.28
CA SER A 14 -5.86 16.60 -2.51
C SER A 14 -7.22 17.16 -2.93
N GLY A 15 -8.32 16.47 -2.55
CA GLY A 15 -9.69 16.88 -2.88
C GLY A 15 -10.22 17.99 -1.98
N CYS A 16 -10.18 17.81 -0.65
CA CYS A 16 -10.76 18.75 0.31
C CYS A 16 -9.73 19.61 1.07
N GLY A 17 -8.43 19.33 0.96
CA GLY A 17 -7.36 20.09 1.61
C GLY A 17 -7.20 19.87 3.11
N ALA A 18 -8.05 19.03 3.74
CA ALA A 18 -7.99 18.72 5.16
C ALA A 18 -6.70 17.95 5.52
N LEU A 19 -6.14 18.24 6.69
CA LEU A 19 -4.88 17.71 7.22
C LEU A 19 -5.16 16.54 8.17
N ASP A 20 -4.36 15.47 8.09
CA ASP A 20 -4.39 14.31 9.01
C ASP A 20 -5.72 13.53 8.97
N VAL A 21 -6.39 13.53 7.80
CA VAL A 21 -7.68 12.86 7.58
C VAL A 21 -7.58 11.67 6.62
N LEU A 22 -6.37 11.29 6.23
CA LEU A 22 -6.12 10.20 5.30
C LEU A 22 -5.84 8.89 6.05
N TRP A 23 -6.54 7.83 5.64
CA TRP A 23 -6.50 6.52 6.29
C TRP A 23 -6.04 5.49 5.25
N LEU A 24 -5.01 4.72 5.57
CA LEU A 24 -4.52 3.61 4.76
C LEU A 24 -5.16 2.31 5.22
N ASP A 25 -5.83 1.62 4.30
CA ASP A 25 -6.19 0.21 4.41
C ASP A 25 -5.07 -0.63 3.74
N PRO A 26 -4.16 -1.24 4.52
CA PRO A 26 -3.04 -2.02 3.99
C PRO A 26 -3.49 -3.34 3.39
N VAL A 27 -4.67 -3.85 3.75
CA VAL A 27 -5.22 -5.09 3.17
C VAL A 27 -5.71 -4.82 1.75
N ARG A 28 -6.32 -3.65 1.53
CA ARG A 28 -6.86 -3.27 0.22
C ARG A 28 -5.87 -2.47 -0.62
N GLY A 29 -4.79 -1.96 -0.03
CA GLY A 29 -3.86 -1.05 -0.70
C GLY A 29 -4.51 0.27 -1.10
N ILE A 30 -5.42 0.78 -0.27
CA ILE A 30 -6.21 1.99 -0.57
C ILE A 30 -5.97 3.03 0.52
N VAL A 31 -5.78 4.29 0.10
CA VAL A 31 -5.84 5.46 0.97
C VAL A 31 -7.21 6.13 0.78
N GLU A 32 -7.92 6.37 1.87
CA GLU A 32 -9.24 7.03 1.88
C GLU A 32 -9.20 8.30 2.73
N CYS A 33 -9.83 9.37 2.26
CA CYS A 33 -10.10 10.55 3.07
C CYS A 33 -11.39 10.38 3.85
N HIS A 34 -11.33 10.46 5.17
CA HIS A 34 -12.50 10.28 6.03
C HIS A 34 -13.49 11.47 5.98
N GLU A 35 -13.03 12.65 5.54
CA GLU A 35 -13.86 13.86 5.48
C GLU A 35 -14.69 13.94 4.19
N CYS A 36 -14.06 13.77 3.03
CA CYS A 36 -14.75 13.89 1.74
C CYS A 36 -15.01 12.55 1.04
N GLY A 37 -14.46 11.45 1.56
CA GLY A 37 -14.63 10.11 0.98
C GLY A 37 -13.78 9.82 -0.25
N GLU A 38 -12.86 10.71 -0.63
CA GLU A 38 -11.95 10.52 -1.77
C GLU A 38 -11.05 9.30 -1.56
N LYS A 39 -10.77 8.52 -2.61
CA LYS A 39 -10.00 7.27 -2.52
C LYS A 39 -8.91 7.21 -3.57
N ALA A 40 -7.72 6.74 -3.17
CA ALA A 40 -6.59 6.50 -4.05
C ALA A 40 -6.03 5.09 -3.81
N SER A 41 -5.67 4.40 -4.89
CA SER A 41 -4.96 3.11 -4.81
C SER A 41 -3.46 3.32 -4.73
N VAL A 42 -2.79 2.60 -3.84
CA VAL A 42 -1.33 2.60 -3.75
C VAL A 42 -0.78 1.70 -4.86
N MET A 43 -0.09 2.28 -5.84
CA MET A 43 0.65 1.53 -6.86
C MET A 43 2.08 1.35 -6.36
N VAL A 44 2.53 0.10 -6.22
CA VAL A 44 3.92 -0.21 -5.94
C VAL A 44 4.56 -0.64 -7.25
N ASP A 45 5.34 0.24 -7.87
CA ASP A 45 6.21 -0.11 -8.99
C ASP A 45 7.32 -1.03 -8.46
N GLY A 46 7.18 -2.36 -8.60
CA GLY A 46 8.29 -3.28 -8.39
C GLY A 46 8.04 -4.56 -7.59
N LEU A 47 6.80 -4.93 -7.27
CA LEU A 47 6.48 -6.28 -6.79
C LEU A 47 5.26 -6.80 -7.54
N GLY A 48 5.47 -7.14 -8.82
CA GLY A 48 4.52 -8.01 -9.50
C GLY A 48 4.58 -9.40 -8.87
N PRO A 49 3.57 -10.27 -9.08
CA PRO A 49 3.68 -11.70 -8.74
C PRO A 49 4.88 -12.41 -9.42
N ALA A 50 5.57 -11.74 -10.35
CA ALA A 50 6.79 -12.21 -10.99
C ALA A 50 8.01 -12.22 -10.04
N ASP A 51 8.13 -11.30 -9.08
CA ASP A 51 9.29 -11.24 -8.16
C ASP A 51 9.23 -12.28 -7.03
N LEU A 52 8.09 -12.96 -6.85
CA LEU A 52 7.96 -14.15 -5.98
C LEU A 52 8.37 -15.46 -6.67
N LEU A 53 8.63 -15.40 -7.98
CA LEU A 53 9.00 -16.53 -8.81
C LEU A 53 10.46 -16.49 -9.24
N ASP A 54 11.35 -15.84 -8.49
CA ASP A 54 12.79 -16.15 -8.63
C ASP A 54 13.02 -17.51 -7.96
N PRO A 55 13.06 -18.64 -8.71
CA PRO A 55 13.48 -19.89 -8.12
C PRO A 55 14.92 -19.66 -7.64
N VAL A 56 15.14 -19.90 -6.35
CA VAL A 56 16.47 -20.10 -5.79
C VAL A 56 17.24 -20.99 -6.76
N GLY A 57 18.19 -20.39 -7.47
CA GLY A 57 19.02 -21.09 -8.42
C GLY A 57 19.69 -22.24 -7.68
N SER A 58 19.35 -23.46 -8.07
CA SER A 58 20.03 -24.68 -7.65
C SER A 58 21.49 -24.58 -8.09
N TRP A 59 22.34 -24.02 -7.23
CA TRP A 59 23.77 -24.13 -7.38
C TRP A 59 24.18 -25.58 -7.06
N ASP A 60 24.16 -26.43 -8.09
CA ASP A 60 24.81 -27.75 -8.03
C ASP A 60 26.32 -27.51 -8.15
N GLY A 61 26.95 -27.32 -7.00
CA GLY A 61 28.41 -27.28 -6.87
C GLY A 61 28.98 -28.68 -7.04
N ASP A 62 29.40 -28.96 -8.27
CA ASP A 62 30.19 -30.11 -8.71
C ASP A 62 31.28 -30.51 -7.67
N ARG A 63 31.21 -31.76 -7.19
CA ARG A 63 32.28 -32.41 -6.44
C ARG A 63 32.47 -33.86 -6.88
#